data_AF-A0A512BYH4-F1
#
_entry.id   AF-A0A512BYH4-F1
#
_cell.length_a   1.000
_cell.length_b   1.000
_cell.length_c   1.000
_cell.angle_alpha   90.00
_cell.angle_beta   90.00
_cell.angle_gamma   90.00
#
_symmetry.space_group_name_H-M   'P 1'
#
loop_
_entity.id
_entity.type
_entity.pdbx_description
1 polymer ?
#
loop_
_entity_poly.entity_id
_entity_poly.type
_entity_poly.pdbx_seq_one_letter_code
_entity_poly.pdbx_strand_id
1 'polypeptide(L)' 'MREATSSKLSEILEHLGYTIRLSPTDAEWMAVVARPKQRPALIVAADRRTVIEKAFQWIDAQPRIGAERR' A
#
# COMPACT_ATOMS: atom_id res chain seq x y z
N MET A 1 -10.11 6.14 29.32
CA MET A 1 -9.38 5.45 28.24
C MET A 1 -10.17 5.58 26.95
N ARG A 2 -9.64 6.25 25.94
CA ARG A 2 -9.91 5.96 24.52
C ARG A 2 -8.90 6.74 23.67
N GLU A 3 -7.88 5.97 23.26
CA GLU A 3 -7.08 6.11 22.05
C GLU A 3 -6.23 7.38 21.92
N ALA A 4 -5.02 7.26 22.45
CA ALA A 4 -3.85 7.96 21.92
C ALA A 4 -3.57 7.44 20.50
N THR A 5 -4.31 7.92 19.49
CA THR A 5 -3.87 7.74 18.11
C THR A 5 -2.94 8.89 17.79
N SER A 6 -1.67 8.70 18.14
CA SER A 6 -0.56 9.50 17.61
C SER A 6 -0.75 9.58 16.10
N SER A 7 -1.16 10.75 15.62
CA SER A 7 -1.25 11.11 14.20
C SER A 7 0.16 11.12 13.60
N LYS A 8 0.77 9.96 13.46
CA LYS A 8 1.85 9.74 12.49
C LYS A 8 1.14 9.83 11.13
N LEU A 9 1.24 11.00 10.49
CA LEU A 9 0.61 11.31 9.20
C LEU A 9 0.82 10.15 8.23
N SER A 10 -0.22 9.34 8.03
CA SER A 10 -0.19 8.28 7.05
C SER A 10 -0.45 8.90 5.70
N GLU A 11 0.54 8.84 4.81
CA GLU A 11 0.43 9.37 3.47
C GLU A 11 -0.41 8.41 2.63
N ILE A 12 -1.35 8.95 1.85
CA ILE A 12 -2.23 8.16 0.99
C ILE A 12 -1.89 8.50 -0.45
N LEU A 13 -1.52 7.48 -1.23
CA LEU A 13 -1.30 7.56 -2.66
C LEU A 13 -2.37 6.75 -3.40
N GLU A 14 -2.78 7.22 -4.56
CA GLU A 14 -3.72 6.52 -5.42
C GLU A 14 -3.06 6.11 -6.74
N HIS A 15 -3.28 4.87 -7.17
CA HIS A 15 -2.70 4.36 -8.40
C HIS A 15 -3.53 3.23 -9.01
N LEU A 16 -3.98 3.40 -10.25
CA LEU A 16 -4.76 2.40 -10.99
C LEU A 16 -5.99 1.84 -10.23
N GLY A 17 -6.62 2.69 -9.39
CA GLY A 17 -7.76 2.31 -8.55
C GLY A 17 -7.39 1.53 -7.28
N TYR A 18 -6.09 1.40 -6.99
CA TYR A 18 -5.57 1.00 -5.70
C TYR A 18 -5.27 2.23 -4.85
N THR A 19 -5.49 2.09 -3.55
CA THR A 19 -5.08 3.03 -2.51
C THR A 19 -3.88 2.44 -1.78
N ILE A 20 -2.79 3.19 -1.71
CA ILE A 20 -1.57 2.84 -0.98
C ILE A 20 -1.52 3.74 0.25
N ARG A 21 -1.63 3.13 1.44
CA ARG A 21 -1.47 3.83 2.72
C ARG A 21 -0.07 3.59 3.24
N LEU A 22 0.73 4.64 3.36
CA LEU A 22 2.09 4.61 3.85
C LEU A 22 2.12 5.00 5.31
N SER A 23 2.82 4.20 6.11
CA SER A 23 3.04 4.48 7.52
C SER A 23 4.50 4.16 7.88
N PRO A 24 5.24 5.09 8.52
CA PRO A 24 6.54 4.78 9.08
C PRO A 24 6.40 3.97 10.37
N THR A 25 7.08 2.83 10.46
CA THR A 25 7.25 2.04 11.69
C THR A 25 8.50 2.52 12.44
N ASP A 26 8.97 1.80 13.46
CA ASP A 26 10.13 2.21 14.25
C ASP A 26 11.46 2.12 13.49
N ALA A 27 11.56 1.20 12.52
CA ALA A 27 12.78 0.96 11.74
C ALA A 27 12.54 0.85 10.22
N GLU A 28 11.29 0.82 9.77
CA GLU A 28 10.92 0.54 8.38
C GLU A 28 9.76 1.43 7.91
N TRP A 29 9.49 1.37 6.62
CA TRP A 29 8.30 1.90 5.99
C TRP A 29 7.37 0.77 5.56
N MET A 30 6.09 0.96 5.84
CA MET A 30 5.05 0.01 5.49
C MET A 30 4.05 0.64 4.53
N ALA A 31 3.69 -0.08 3.47
CA ALA A 31 2.63 0.24 2.53
C ALA A 31 1.52 -0.80 2.64
N VAL A 32 0.30 -0.35 2.91
CA VAL A 32 -0.91 -1.14 2.76
C VAL A 32 -1.54 -0.79 1.42
N VAL A 33 -1.49 -1.72 0.48
CA VAL A 33 -2.07 -1.57 -0.86
C VAL A 33 -3.44 -2.23 -0.87
N ALA A 34 -4.49 -1.45 -1.07
CA ALA A 34 -5.87 -1.95 -1.04
C ALA A 34 -6.63 -1.52 -2.29
N ARG A 35 -7.54 -2.36 -2.75
CA ARG A 35 -8.54 -2.02 -3.76
C ARG A 35 -9.90 -2.55 -3.32
N PRO A 36 -11.01 -1.84 -3.58
CA PRO A 36 -12.33 -2.33 -3.22
C PRO A 36 -12.55 -3.77 -3.74
N LYS A 37 -13.11 -4.63 -2.89
CA LYS A 37 -13.42 -6.04 -3.18
C LYS A 37 -12.20 -6.94 -3.46
N GLN A 38 -10.99 -6.49 -3.14
CA GLN A 38 -9.77 -7.31 -3.15
C GLN A 38 -9.16 -7.39 -1.75
N ARG A 39 -8.40 -8.47 -1.50
CA ARG A 39 -7.60 -8.57 -0.28
C ARG A 39 -6.47 -7.54 -0.34
N PRO A 40 -6.25 -6.75 0.72
CA PRO A 40 -5.10 -5.85 0.79
C PRO A 40 -3.79 -6.63 0.76
N ALA A 41 -2.76 -6.03 0.17
CA ALA A 41 -1.38 -6.47 0.28
C ALA A 41 -0.60 -5.55 1.22
N LEU A 42 0.36 -6.14 1.94
CA LEU A 42 1.23 -5.43 2.85
C LEU A 42 2.66 -5.54 2.33
N ILE A 43 3.34 -4.40 2.21
CA ILE A 43 4.70 -4.32 1.70
C ILE A 43 5.53 -3.53 2.71
N VAL A 44 6.70 -4.05 3.04
CA VAL A 44 7.66 -3.42 3.96
C VAL A 44 8.98 -3.17 3.26
N ALA A 45 9.64 -2.07 3.59
CA ALA A 45 11.00 -1.77 3.15
C ALA A 45 11.69 -0.81 4.14
N ALA A 46 13.02 -0.76 4.11
CA ALA A 46 13.79 0.10 5.00
C ALA A 46 13.50 1.61 4.80
N ASP A 47 13.18 2.03 3.57
CA ASP A 47 12.98 3.43 3.23
C ASP A 47 11.68 3.70 2.45
N ARG A 48 11.22 4.94 2.53
CA ARG A 48 9.97 5.41 1.90
C ARG A 48 9.97 5.18 0.40
N ARG A 49 11.09 5.41 -0.28
CA ARG A 49 11.14 5.33 -1.73
C ARG A 49 11.02 3.88 -2.19
N THR A 50 11.74 2.97 -1.55
CA THR A 50 11.72 1.55 -1.85
C THR A 50 10.34 0.94 -1.59
N VAL A 51 9.65 1.31 -0.50
CA VAL A 51 8.30 0.77 -0.24
C VAL A 51 7.30 1.23 -1.30
N ILE A 52 7.44 2.47 -1.80
CA ILE A 52 6.58 3.03 -2.85
C ILE A 52 6.86 2.33 -4.19
N GLU A 53 8.13 2.19 -4.58
CA GLU A 53 8.52 1.50 -5.81
C GLU A 53 8.02 0.05 -5.82
N LYS A 54 8.16 -0.67 -4.69
CA LYS A 54 7.63 -2.03 -4.54
C LYS A 54 6.10 -2.08 -4.60
N ALA A 55 5.41 -1.10 -4.02
CA ALA A 55 3.96 -1.01 -4.08
C ALA A 55 3.46 -0.81 -5.52
N PHE A 56 4.09 0.07 -6.29
CA PHE A 56 3.76 0.25 -7.70
C PHE A 56 4.02 -1.02 -8.51
N GLN A 57 5.20 -1.63 -8.38
CA GLN A 57 5.53 -2.89 -9.06
C GLN A 57 4.53 -4.00 -8.73
N TRP A 58 4.09 -4.10 -7.47
CA TRP A 58 3.10 -5.08 -7.06
C TRP A 58 1.73 -4.83 -7.72
N ILE A 59 1.31 -3.56 -7.84
CA ILE A 59 0.07 -3.17 -8.53
C ILE A 59 0.16 -3.49 -10.02
N ASP A 60 1.28 -3.17 -10.67
CA ASP A 60 1.50 -3.45 -12.08
C ASP A 60 1.51 -4.96 -12.38
N ALA A 61 1.95 -5.78 -11.42
CA ALA A 61 1.90 -7.22 -11.50
C ALA A 61 0.50 -7.81 -11.21
N GLN A 62 -0.46 -7.02 -10.70
CA GLN A 62 -1.81 -7.53 -10.47
C GLN A 62 -2.52 -7.80 -11.80
N PRO A 63 -3.15 -8.98 -11.96
CA PRO A 63 -4.00 -9.22 -13.11
C PRO A 63 -5.13 -8.20 -13.06
N ARG A 64 -5.16 -7.31 -14.07
CA ARG A 64 -6.30 -6.41 -14.28
C ARG A 64 -7.52 -7.30 -14.42
N ILE A 65 -8.41 -7.28 -13.43
CA ILE A 65 -9.68 -8.02 -13.51
C ILE A 65 -10.40 -7.53 -14.77
N GLY A 66 -10.30 -8.31 -15.84
CA GLY A 66 -10.64 -7.90 -17.21
C GLY A 66 -9.71 -8.46 -18.31
N ALA A 67 -8.46 -8.80 -18.01
CA ALA A 67 -7.54 -9.44 -18.96
C ALA A 67 -7.70 -10.98 -18.91
N GLU A 68 -8.71 -11.43 -19.64
CA GLU A 68 -8.69 -12.63 -20.48
C GLU A 68 -8.49 -14.00 -19.78
N ARG A 69 -9.61 -14.65 -19.47
CA ARG A 69 -9.75 -16.09 -19.73
C ARG A 69 -9.88 -16.23 -21.26
N ARG A 70 -8.86 -16.73 -21.95
CA ARG A 70 -9.01 -17.40 -23.24
C ARG A 70 -8.20 -18.68 -23.22
#